data_AF-A0A2E2U8U7-F1
#
_entry.id   AF-A0A2E2U8U7-F1
#
_cell.length_a   1.000
_cell.length_b   1.000
_cell.length_c   1.000
_cell.angle_alpha   90.00
_cell.angle_beta   90.00
_cell.angle_gamma   90.00
#
_symmetry.space_group_name_H-M   'P 1'
#
loop_
_entity.id
_entity.type
_entity.pdbx_description
1 polymer ?
#
loop_
_entity_poly.entity_id
_entity_poly.type
_entity_poly.pdbx_seq_one_letter_code
_entity_poly.pdbx_strand_id
1 'polypeptide(L)'
;MSDSDSGRDEVDSANDDIIRHAELRFATRETLYLKKLMKTMALMDSEEYGMCEDCGAPISFTRLKARPTSTMCIGCKEESEREELQSFHGRQSKSLGKSISFSS
;
A
#
# COMPACT_ATOMS: atom_id res chain seq x y z
N MET A 1 -22.17 23.84 -44.26
CA MET A 1 -20.77 23.45 -44.00
C MET A 1 -20.25 24.30 -42.86
N SER A 2 -20.10 23.70 -41.68
CA SER A 2 -19.13 24.08 -40.65
C SER A 2 -19.32 23.09 -39.49
N ASP A 3 -18.78 21.88 -39.68
CA ASP A 3 -18.39 21.02 -38.57
C ASP A 3 -17.31 21.78 -37.81
N SER A 4 -17.75 22.52 -36.79
CA SER A 4 -16.86 23.17 -35.84
C SER A 4 -16.31 22.07 -34.94
N ASP A 5 -15.13 21.59 -35.31
CA ASP A 5 -14.16 20.98 -34.42
C ASP A 5 -14.20 21.67 -33.04
N SER A 6 -14.70 20.97 -32.02
CA SER A 6 -14.30 21.26 -30.64
C SER A 6 -13.69 19.99 -30.07
N GLY A 7 -12.49 19.67 -30.57
CA GLY A 7 -11.54 18.87 -29.81
C GLY A 7 -11.44 19.40 -28.38
N ARG A 8 -11.46 18.46 -27.43
CA ARG A 8 -11.14 18.60 -25.99
C ARG A 8 -10.83 20.02 -25.55
N ASP A 9 -11.72 20.60 -24.75
CA ASP A 9 -11.42 21.87 -24.09
C ASP A 9 -10.42 21.67 -22.93
N GLU A 10 -9.97 22.79 -22.35
CA GLU A 10 -9.01 22.77 -21.24
C GLU A 10 -9.58 22.05 -20.00
N VAL A 11 -10.91 22.06 -19.83
CA VAL A 11 -11.60 21.43 -18.70
C VAL A 11 -11.62 19.92 -18.86
N ASP A 12 -11.94 19.44 -20.06
CA ASP A 12 -11.88 18.02 -20.42
C ASP A 12 -10.46 17.48 -20.24
N SER A 13 -9.46 18.21 -20.75
CA SER A 13 -8.05 17.84 -20.62
C SER A 13 -7.60 17.78 -19.15
N ALA A 14 -8.00 18.75 -18.33
CA ALA A 14 -7.70 18.74 -16.90
C ALA A 14 -8.36 17.57 -16.16
N ASN A 15 -9.60 17.23 -16.50
CA ASN A 15 -10.31 16.08 -15.93
C ASN A 15 -9.62 14.76 -16.30
N ASP A 16 -9.22 14.61 -17.56
CA ASP A 16 -8.51 13.42 -18.04
C ASP A 16 -7.18 13.23 -17.31
N ASP A 17 -6.44 14.30 -17.08
CA ASP A 17 -5.19 14.25 -16.34
C ASP A 17 -5.42 13.81 -14.88
N ILE A 18 -6.48 14.30 -14.22
CA ILE A 18 -6.84 13.87 -12.86
C ILE A 18 -7.16 12.37 -12.83
N ILE A 19 -7.95 11.89 -13.79
CA ILE A 19 -8.32 10.47 -13.90
C ILE A 19 -7.07 9.63 -14.12
N ARG A 20 -6.22 10.01 -15.08
CA ARG A 20 -4.97 9.32 -15.38
C ARG A 20 -4.04 9.28 -14.17
N HIS A 21 -3.94 10.38 -13.41
CA HIS A 21 -3.16 10.40 -12.17
C HIS A 21 -3.72 9.46 -11.10
N ALA A 22 -5.05 9.33 -10.98
CA ALA A 22 -5.67 8.38 -10.07
C ALA A 22 -5.38 6.93 -10.50
N GLU A 23 -5.51 6.61 -11.78
CA GLU A 23 -5.19 5.29 -12.34
C GLU A 23 -3.73 4.88 -12.07
N LEU A 24 -2.78 5.80 -12.32
CA LEU A 24 -1.37 5.57 -12.02
C LEU A 24 -1.12 5.27 -10.53
N ARG A 25 -1.84 5.96 -9.63
CA ARG A 25 -1.76 5.69 -8.19
C ARG A 25 -2.33 4.32 -7.83
N PHE A 26 -3.42 3.89 -8.46
CA PHE A 26 -3.98 2.55 -8.26
C PHE A 26 -3.02 1.46 -8.76
N ALA A 27 -2.48 1.59 -9.98
CA ALA A 27 -1.49 0.67 -10.52
C ALA A 27 -0.24 0.58 -9.62
N THR A 28 0.23 1.71 -9.08
CA THR A 28 1.35 1.72 -8.12
C THR A 28 1.00 0.95 -6.83
N ARG A 29 -0.22 1.08 -6.30
CA ARG A 29 -0.65 0.34 -5.11
C ARG A 29 -0.73 -1.17 -5.38
N GLU A 30 -1.22 -1.57 -6.54
CA GLU A 30 -1.31 -2.97 -6.96
C GLU A 30 0.08 -3.61 -7.08
N THR A 31 1.02 -2.94 -7.75
CA THR A 31 2.40 -3.44 -7.87
C THR A 31 3.10 -3.58 -6.52
N LEU A 32 2.91 -2.63 -5.60
CA LEU A 32 3.42 -2.73 -4.23
C LEU A 32 2.75 -3.85 -3.44
N TYR A 33 1.47 -4.11 -3.67
CA TYR A 33 0.76 -5.22 -3.03
C TYR A 33 1.25 -6.57 -3.55
N LEU A 34 1.49 -6.70 -4.86
CA LEU A 34 2.07 -7.91 -5.45
C LEU A 34 3.45 -8.22 -4.84
N LYS A 35 4.30 -7.21 -4.66
CA LYS A 35 5.59 -7.37 -3.96
C LYS A 35 5.43 -7.89 -2.53
N LYS A 36 4.41 -7.43 -1.79
CA LYS A 36 4.11 -7.94 -0.44
C LYS A 36 3.66 -9.39 -0.47
N LEU A 37 2.87 -9.80 -1.46
CA LEU A 37 2.48 -11.20 -1.65
C LEU A 37 3.72 -12.07 -1.91
N MET A 38 4.61 -11.65 -2.81
CA MET A 38 5.86 -12.37 -3.07
C MET A 38 6.74 -12.51 -1.83
N LYS A 39 6.91 -11.44 -1.04
CA LYS A 39 7.63 -11.51 0.25
C LYS A 39 6.96 -12.48 1.21
N THR A 40 5.62 -12.48 1.25
CA THR A 40 4.85 -13.36 2.14
C THR A 40 5.05 -14.82 1.75
N MET A 41 5.04 -15.14 0.45
CA MET A 41 5.35 -16.49 -0.04
C MET A 41 6.76 -16.93 0.39
N ALA A 42 7.76 -16.06 0.23
CA ALA A 42 9.12 -16.36 0.67
C ALA A 42 9.23 -16.62 2.19
N LEU A 43 8.45 -15.89 3.01
CA LEU A 43 8.39 -16.12 4.45
C LEU A 43 7.70 -17.44 4.82
N MET A 44 6.70 -17.86 4.03
CA MET A 44 6.04 -19.16 4.21
C MET A 44 7.02 -20.31 3.94
N ASP A 45 7.96 -20.11 3.01
CA ASP A 45 9.03 -21.06 2.73
C ASP A 45 10.13 -21.05 3.82
N SER A 46 10.27 -19.95 4.59
CA SER A 46 11.37 -19.76 5.56
C SER A 46 11.04 -20.10 7.02
N GLU A 47 9.94 -20.79 7.33
CA GLU A 47 9.44 -21.08 8.71
C GLU A 47 9.20 -19.84 9.62
N GLU A 48 9.48 -18.63 9.14
CA GLU A 48 9.31 -17.36 9.87
C GLU A 48 7.89 -16.77 9.70
N TYR A 49 7.07 -17.38 8.84
CA TYR A 49 5.71 -16.91 8.60
C TYR A 49 4.84 -16.97 9.86
N GLY A 50 4.15 -15.87 10.13
CA GLY A 50 3.25 -15.75 11.27
C GLY A 50 3.91 -15.27 12.56
N MET A 51 5.17 -14.84 12.52
CA MET A 51 5.80 -14.13 13.63
C MET A 51 5.74 -12.61 13.43
N CYS A 52 5.57 -11.87 14.53
CA CYS A 52 5.60 -10.41 14.53
C CYS A 52 7.03 -9.89 14.33
N GLU A 53 7.26 -9.07 13.31
CA GLU A 53 8.58 -8.45 13.02
C GLU A 53 9.09 -7.53 14.14
N ASP A 54 8.21 -7.05 15.05
CA ASP A 54 8.55 -6.07 16.08
C ASP A 54 8.82 -6.73 17.45
N CYS A 55 7.87 -7.52 17.95
CA CYS A 55 7.98 -8.16 19.26
C CYS A 55 8.31 -9.66 19.22
N GLY A 56 8.41 -10.28 18.03
CA GLY A 56 8.66 -11.71 17.87
C GLY A 56 7.52 -12.64 18.29
N ALA A 57 6.39 -12.10 18.76
CA ALA A 57 5.24 -12.91 19.18
C ALA A 57 4.48 -13.50 17.98
N PRO A 58 3.83 -14.67 18.15
CA PRO A 58 3.01 -15.25 17.09
C PRO A 58 1.80 -14.38 16.77
N ILE A 59 1.53 -14.21 15.48
CA ILE A 59 0.36 -13.52 14.94
C ILE A 59 -0.83 -14.48 14.95
N SER A 60 -1.99 -14.00 15.41
CA SER A 60 -3.19 -14.84 15.48
C SER A 60 -3.58 -15.40 14.10
N PHE A 61 -3.95 -16.68 14.06
CA PHE A 61 -4.38 -17.35 12.84
C PHE A 61 -5.59 -16.65 12.19
N THR A 62 -6.55 -16.19 12.99
CA THR A 62 -7.72 -15.43 12.50
C THR A 62 -7.30 -14.18 11.72
N ARG A 63 -6.23 -13.51 12.16
CA ARG A 63 -5.70 -12.33 11.47
C ARG A 63 -4.96 -12.69 10.18
N LEU A 64 -4.14 -13.73 10.19
CA LEU A 64 -3.45 -14.21 8.98
C LEU A 64 -4.45 -14.74 7.94
N LYS A 65 -5.52 -15.41 8.38
CA LYS A 65 -6.61 -15.86 7.52
C LYS A 65 -7.34 -14.68 6.86
N ALA A 66 -7.56 -13.58 7.59
CA ALA A 66 -8.18 -12.38 7.05
C ALA A 66 -7.21 -11.59 6.14
N ARG A 67 -5.92 -11.54 6.50
CA ARG A 67 -4.91 -10.78 5.78
C ARG A 67 -3.54 -11.45 5.88
N PRO A 68 -3.17 -12.32 4.92
CA PRO A 68 -1.95 -13.14 5.00
C PRO A 68 -0.66 -12.32 4.91
N THR A 69 -0.69 -11.16 4.26
CA THR A 69 0.49 -10.27 4.11
C THR A 69 0.81 -9.44 5.35
N SER A 70 0.32 -9.83 6.53
CA SER A 70 0.44 -9.01 7.74
C SER A 70 1.64 -9.44 8.58
N THR A 71 2.57 -8.53 8.80
CA THR A 71 3.88 -8.85 9.43
C THR A 71 3.99 -8.46 10.92
N MET A 72 2.99 -7.76 11.48
CA MET A 72 2.96 -7.35 12.89
C MET A 72 1.76 -7.94 13.61
N CYS A 73 1.83 -8.17 14.92
CA CYS A 73 0.66 -8.53 15.73
C CYS A 73 -0.30 -7.34 15.91
N ILE A 74 -1.48 -7.57 16.52
CA ILE A 74 -2.50 -6.51 16.71
C ILE A 74 -1.95 -5.40 17.61
N GLY A 75 -1.38 -5.75 18.78
CA GLY A 75 -0.86 -4.75 19.72
C GLY A 75 0.22 -3.84 19.12
N CYS A 76 1.24 -4.42 18.48
CA CYS A 76 2.28 -3.62 17.80
C CYS A 76 1.68 -2.79 16.65
N LYS A 77 0.67 -3.30 15.95
CA LYS A 77 0.02 -2.57 14.85
C LYS A 77 -0.79 -1.38 15.34
N GLU A 78 -1.48 -1.53 16.48
CA GLU A 78 -2.24 -0.47 17.14
C GLU A 78 -1.32 0.62 17.69
N GLU A 79 -0.19 0.25 18.30
CA GLU A 79 0.80 1.22 18.78
C GLU A 79 1.40 2.01 17.61
N SER A 80 1.83 1.32 16.54
CA SER A 80 2.31 1.97 15.32
C SER A 80 1.28 2.94 14.72
N GLU A 81 -0.02 2.64 14.78
CA GLU A 81 -1.07 3.56 14.30
C GLU A 81 -1.26 4.75 15.22
N ARG A 82 -1.17 4.55 16.54
CA ARG A 82 -1.22 5.62 17.52
C ARG A 82 -0.06 6.61 17.32
N GLU A 83 1.16 6.12 17.14
CA GLU A 83 2.34 6.93 16.88
C GLU A 83 2.19 7.73 15.57
N GLU A 84 1.66 7.10 14.52
CA GLU A 84 1.41 7.76 13.23
C GLU A 84 0.43 8.93 13.33
N LEU A 85 -0.59 8.82 14.19
CA LEU A 85 -1.56 9.90 14.41
C LEU A 85 -0.98 11.08 15.20
N GLN A 86 -0.03 10.80 16.10
CA GLN A 86 0.62 11.79 16.96
C GLN A 86 1.76 12.54 16.25
N SER A 87 2.38 11.92 15.25
CA SER A 87 3.48 12.50 14.47
C SER A 87 2.97 13.28 13.25
N PHE A 88 3.43 14.52 13.07
CA PHE A 88 3.18 15.30 11.84
C PHE A 88 3.67 14.57 10.58
N HIS A 89 4.78 13.84 10.68
CA HIS A 89 5.32 13.00 9.60
C HIS A 89 4.55 11.66 9.45
N GLY A 90 3.90 11.19 10.51
CA GLY A 90 3.11 9.96 10.53
C GLY A 90 1.77 10.05 9.80
N ARG A 91 1.23 11.26 9.63
CA ARG A 91 -0.01 11.51 8.87
C ARG A 91 0.16 11.40 7.35
N GLN A 92 1.38 11.21 6.84
CA GLN A 92 1.58 10.97 5.42
C GLN A 92 0.97 9.63 5.01
N SER A 93 0.17 9.65 3.95
CA SER A 93 -0.49 8.44 3.48
C SER A 93 0.55 7.41 3.03
N LYS A 94 0.56 6.23 3.68
CA LYS A 94 1.35 5.06 3.26
C LYS A 94 1.07 4.59 1.83
N SER A 95 -0.03 5.08 1.26
CA SER A 95 -0.41 4.84 -0.13
C SER A 95 0.40 5.64 -1.16
N LEU A 96 1.18 6.63 -0.72
CA LEU A 96 2.09 7.42 -1.56
C LEU A 96 3.43 6.72 -1.83
N GLY A 97 3.53 5.42 -1.53
CA GLY A 97 4.73 4.62 -1.78
C GLY A 97 5.83 4.96 -0.78
N LYS A 98 5.74 4.41 0.43
CA LYS A 98 6.94 4.26 1.27
C LYS A 98 7.91 3.38 0.47
N SER A 99 9.07 3.91 0.10
CA SER A 99 10.10 3.18 -0.65
C SER A 99 10.31 1.83 0.02
N ILE A 100 10.00 0.74 -0.68
CA ILE A 100 10.45 -0.59 -0.25
C ILE A 100 11.97 -0.52 -0.34
N SER A 101 12.65 -0.39 0.79
CA SER A 101 14.10 -0.45 0.86
C SER A 101 14.52 -1.84 0.42
N PHE A 102 15.15 -1.92 -0.75
CA PHE A 102 15.84 -3.11 -1.21
C PHE A 102 17.14 -3.21 -0.40
N SER A 103 17.17 -4.09 0.59
CA SER A 103 18.44 -4.63 1.07
C SER A 103 18.94 -5.61 0.02
N SER A 104 20.15 -5.37 -0.49
CA SER A 104 20.86 -6.21 -1.45
C SER A 104 21.09 -7.63 -0.96
#